data_AF-A0A7Y4UAN9-F1
#
_entry.id   AF-A0A7Y4UAN9-F1
#
_cell.length_a   1.000
_cell.length_b   1.000
_cell.length_c   1.000
_cell.angle_alpha   90.00
_cell.angle_beta   90.00
_cell.angle_gamma   90.00
#
_symmetry.space_group_name_H-M   'P 1'
#
loop_
_entity.id
_entity.type
_entity.pdbx_description
1 polymer ?
#
loop_
_entity_poly.entity_id
_entity_poly.type
_entity_poly.pdbx_seq_one_letter_code
_entity_poly.pdbx_strand_id
1 'polypeptide(L)'
;EITARNAARSTNFNGTYNFSPDVNNPLNNGYGYANAILGTVTSYQEASAHPDGHARYKQFEWYAQDTWKVNQRLTVDAGVRFALVQGSWSANDKLAQFEPTLYDRTKQPALIQPYNCTAADLAANPTLCTPLPGQTVRRIARDPNTGALLPAVKIGTFSSVGTPFQGMQVYDQKILNLPPVQIGPRLGIAWDVFGNGKTAIRTGAGMFYDRFADDHVLRSRELPPLVIQPIANYTTINNLAATPLSLSPAGVQFLNRDFRPPAVYNYSFGIQQNIGFGTMIDVAYVGNVQRHLLISRNLNATPYGANFNPANRDTTVATGPLQSNFLRPLPGYLDVLYYDFGGNGNYNGLQVQLNKRFNKSLTFNVSYTWSKALDYVDGEGGTVNAYINPRERNYGPAGFDRRQIFIFNYTYNLPNFSNRFGKNPFTKYALDGWELSGVTTFQTGSPVTIGCNPPGGIDLTGATGAGIDSRCVFLGNPYDTSGLTDQNMFRFNPNAFKVPFSSGAGITNCGAACVNGVGNLSKNSLYLPGLNNWDIALFKNIPLGNSETRRLQFRVEGFNFFNHTQYTGVATGGSFNASNGVIINKPTAAALAANPALAQNPIEFGQFNAAAPSRRFQVGLKLYF
;
A
#
# COMPACT_ATOMS: atom_id res chain seq x y z
N GLU A 1 23.17 -19.00 -8.61
CA GLU A 1 23.12 -18.09 -7.46
C GLU A 1 22.65 -18.85 -6.22
N ILE A 2 23.34 -18.66 -5.10
CA ILE A 2 22.92 -19.18 -3.79
C ILE A 2 22.92 -17.98 -2.85
N THR A 3 21.79 -17.72 -2.21
CA THR A 3 21.67 -16.58 -1.31
C THR A 3 21.19 -17.04 0.05
N ALA A 4 21.75 -16.42 1.07
CA ALA A 4 21.40 -16.61 2.47
C ALA A 4 21.10 -15.26 3.09
N ARG A 5 19.96 -15.16 3.77
CA ARG A 5 19.58 -14.03 4.60
C ARG A 5 19.18 -14.57 5.96
N ASN A 6 19.89 -14.13 7.00
CA ASN A 6 19.42 -14.34 8.36
C ASN A 6 18.66 -13.09 8.79
N ALA A 7 17.50 -13.26 9.40
CA ALA A 7 16.64 -12.17 9.84
C ALA A 7 16.28 -12.41 11.31
N ALA A 8 16.62 -11.46 12.17
CA ALA A 8 16.04 -11.39 13.49
C ALA A 8 14.54 -11.11 13.34
N ARG A 9 13.71 -11.81 14.10
CA ARG A 9 12.26 -11.70 14.02
C ARG A 9 11.69 -11.36 15.38
N SER A 10 10.83 -10.36 15.42
CA SER A 10 10.28 -9.86 16.68
C SER A 10 9.01 -10.62 17.03
N THR A 11 9.10 -11.63 17.89
CA THR A 11 7.95 -12.07 18.70
C THR A 11 7.89 -11.24 19.99
N ASN A 12 6.73 -11.23 20.64
CA ASN A 12 6.56 -10.61 21.96
C ASN A 12 7.16 -11.51 23.07
N PHE A 13 8.44 -11.86 22.95
CA PHE A 13 9.10 -12.84 23.82
C PHE A 13 9.42 -12.30 25.21
N ASN A 14 9.71 -11.00 25.34
CA ASN A 14 9.91 -10.38 26.66
C ASN A 14 8.58 -10.10 27.40
N GLY A 15 7.46 -10.43 26.77
CA GLY A 15 6.12 -10.15 27.25
C GLY A 15 5.73 -8.67 27.18
N THR A 16 4.42 -8.43 27.28
CA THR A 16 3.84 -7.08 27.29
C THR A 16 2.79 -7.00 28.39
N TYR A 17 2.93 -6.00 29.26
CA TYR A 17 1.93 -5.66 30.26
C TYR A 17 0.99 -4.57 29.75
N ASN A 18 -0.30 -4.75 29.99
CA ASN A 18 -1.32 -3.73 29.78
C ASN A 18 -1.95 -3.34 31.12
N PHE A 19 -1.79 -2.08 31.49
CA PHE A 19 -2.35 -1.47 32.70
C PHE A 19 -3.57 -0.58 32.38
N SER A 20 -4.00 -0.50 31.12
CA SER A 20 -5.10 0.37 30.70
C SER A 20 -6.37 0.11 31.54
N PRO A 21 -7.10 1.16 31.91
CA PRO A 21 -8.36 0.99 32.63
C PRO A 21 -9.32 0.12 31.84
N ASP A 22 -9.87 -0.90 32.49
CA ASP A 22 -10.96 -1.71 31.96
C ASP A 22 -12.04 -1.80 33.03
N VAL A 23 -13.23 -1.28 32.72
CA VAL A 23 -14.37 -1.29 33.65
C VAL A 23 -14.75 -2.71 34.06
N ASN A 24 -14.49 -3.71 33.21
CA ASN A 24 -14.80 -5.11 33.51
C ASN A 24 -13.78 -5.78 34.43
N ASN A 25 -12.60 -5.20 34.60
CA ASN A 25 -11.59 -5.69 35.52
C ASN A 25 -11.96 -5.29 36.98
N PRO A 26 -12.26 -6.24 37.87
CA PRO A 26 -12.66 -5.93 39.25
C PRO A 26 -11.56 -5.26 40.08
N LEU A 27 -10.30 -5.34 39.63
CA LEU A 27 -9.14 -4.73 40.29
C LEU A 27 -8.84 -3.31 39.77
N ASN A 28 -9.60 -2.83 38.77
CA ASN A 28 -9.33 -1.57 38.09
C ASN A 28 -9.58 -0.35 38.99
N ASN A 29 -8.62 0.56 39.03
CA ASN A 29 -8.68 1.81 39.79
C ASN A 29 -9.09 3.02 38.93
N GLY A 30 -9.57 2.78 37.69
CA GLY A 30 -10.04 3.82 36.77
C GLY A 30 -8.95 4.56 36.00
N TYR A 31 -7.68 4.45 36.42
CA TYR A 31 -6.54 5.11 35.80
C TYR A 31 -5.40 4.13 35.54
N GLY A 32 -4.84 4.14 34.32
CA GLY A 32 -3.81 3.18 33.92
C GLY A 32 -2.50 3.32 34.70
N TYR A 33 -2.14 4.55 35.04
CA TYR A 33 -0.96 4.82 35.87
C TYR A 33 -1.13 4.31 37.31
N ALA A 34 -2.32 4.48 37.89
CA ALA A 34 -2.64 3.93 39.21
C ALA A 34 -2.61 2.40 39.20
N ASN A 35 -3.17 1.77 38.15
CA ASN A 35 -3.10 0.33 37.95
C ASN A 35 -1.64 -0.15 37.87
N ALA A 36 -0.76 0.57 37.17
CA ALA A 36 0.66 0.22 37.07
C ALA A 36 1.37 0.28 38.43
N ILE A 37 1.17 1.35 39.21
CA ILE A 37 1.79 1.49 40.55
C ILE A 37 1.29 0.41 41.50
N LEU A 38 -0.02 0.13 41.49
CA LEU A 38 -0.63 -0.88 42.34
C LEU A 38 -0.40 -2.31 41.84
N GLY A 39 0.25 -2.46 40.68
CA GLY A 39 0.51 -3.74 40.04
C GLY A 39 -0.76 -4.43 39.52
N THR A 40 -1.88 -3.73 39.32
CA THR A 40 -3.09 -4.26 38.69
C THR A 40 -2.89 -4.43 37.19
N VAL A 41 -2.84 -5.66 36.71
CA VAL A 41 -2.62 -5.99 35.30
C VAL A 41 -3.96 -6.33 34.62
N THR A 42 -4.35 -5.54 33.62
CA THR A 42 -5.53 -5.83 32.78
C THR A 42 -5.26 -7.03 31.88
N SER A 43 -4.09 -7.06 31.24
CA SER A 43 -3.61 -8.24 30.53
C SER A 43 -2.09 -8.32 30.51
N TYR A 44 -1.55 -9.53 30.57
CA TYR A 44 -0.16 -9.84 30.26
C TYR A 44 -0.13 -10.90 29.16
N GLN A 45 0.70 -10.69 28.14
CA GLN A 45 0.88 -11.63 27.04
C GLN A 45 2.36 -11.81 26.76
N GLU A 46 2.77 -13.06 26.57
CA GLU A 46 4.15 -13.44 26.25
C GLU A 46 4.15 -14.54 25.19
N ALA A 47 5.05 -14.45 24.22
CA ALA A 47 5.23 -15.47 23.20
C ALA A 47 6.02 -16.66 23.76
N SER A 48 5.59 -17.88 23.44
CA SER A 48 6.25 -19.11 23.91
C SER A 48 7.66 -19.33 23.35
N ALA A 49 8.05 -18.60 22.29
CA ALA A 49 9.35 -18.71 21.66
C ALA A 49 9.71 -17.45 20.84
N HIS A 50 11.01 -17.34 20.55
CA HIS A 50 11.61 -16.28 19.72
C HIS A 50 12.44 -16.89 18.59
N PRO A 51 11.80 -17.43 17.53
CA PRO A 51 12.52 -18.08 16.46
C PRO A 51 13.21 -17.05 15.56
N ASP A 52 14.53 -17.19 15.39
CA ASP A 52 15.28 -16.50 14.33
C ASP A 52 14.89 -17.02 12.95
N GLY A 53 15.24 -16.28 11.89
CA GLY A 53 15.00 -16.69 10.52
C GLY A 53 16.20 -16.89 9.66
N HIS A 54 16.20 -18.01 8.93
CA HIS A 54 17.33 -18.42 8.09
C HIS A 54 16.89 -18.65 6.64
N ALA A 55 16.45 -17.59 5.95
CA ALA A 55 16.04 -17.69 4.57
C ALA A 55 17.18 -18.13 3.65
N ARG A 56 16.89 -19.10 2.79
CA ARG A 56 17.77 -19.60 1.75
C ARG A 56 16.99 -19.72 0.45
N TYR A 57 17.66 -19.48 -0.65
CA TYR A 57 17.16 -19.86 -1.97
C TYR A 57 18.33 -20.21 -2.90
N LYS A 58 18.01 -21.00 -3.93
CA LYS A 58 18.92 -21.34 -5.02
C LYS A 58 18.25 -20.97 -6.33
N GLN A 59 19.03 -20.40 -7.23
CA GLN A 59 18.60 -20.12 -8.58
C GLN A 59 19.67 -20.62 -9.54
N PHE A 60 19.26 -21.54 -10.42
CA PHE A 60 20.10 -22.03 -11.50
C PHE A 60 19.55 -21.44 -12.79
N GLU A 61 20.40 -20.78 -13.55
CA GLU A 61 20.01 -20.20 -14.84
C GLU A 61 21.08 -20.54 -15.86
N TRP A 62 20.64 -20.93 -17.05
CA TRP A 62 21.49 -21.06 -18.22
C TRP A 62 20.81 -20.39 -19.40
N TYR A 63 21.60 -19.94 -20.35
CA TYR A 63 21.09 -19.24 -21.52
C TYR A 63 21.82 -19.71 -22.77
N ALA A 64 21.08 -19.74 -23.87
CA ALA A 64 21.62 -19.84 -25.21
C ALA A 64 21.14 -18.61 -25.96
N GLN A 65 22.05 -17.87 -26.57
CA GLN A 65 21.74 -16.67 -27.34
C GLN A 65 22.68 -16.61 -28.53
N ASP A 66 22.16 -16.21 -29.67
CA ASP A 66 22.93 -15.96 -30.88
C ASP A 66 22.43 -14.66 -31.55
N THR A 67 23.33 -14.03 -32.29
CA THR A 67 23.09 -12.77 -32.97
C THR A 67 23.42 -12.93 -34.46
N TRP A 68 22.40 -12.90 -35.30
CA TRP A 68 22.55 -13.01 -36.75
C TRP A 68 22.52 -11.63 -37.40
N LYS A 69 23.59 -11.31 -38.12
CA LYS A 69 23.57 -10.22 -39.11
C LYS A 69 22.99 -10.77 -40.41
N VAL A 70 21.67 -10.74 -40.54
CA VAL A 70 20.94 -11.23 -41.73
C VAL A 70 21.45 -10.53 -42.99
N ASN A 71 21.75 -9.23 -42.88
CA ASN A 71 22.49 -8.46 -43.88
C ASN A 71 23.14 -7.23 -43.22
N GLN A 72 23.71 -6.31 -44.00
CA GLN A 72 24.33 -5.07 -43.48
C GLN A 72 23.37 -4.13 -42.73
N ARG A 73 22.06 -4.35 -42.86
CA ARG A 73 20.99 -3.48 -42.34
C ARG A 73 20.18 -4.13 -41.23
N LEU A 74 20.09 -5.46 -41.21
CA LEU A 74 19.22 -6.22 -40.31
C LEU A 74 20.06 -7.11 -39.39
N THR A 75 19.96 -6.87 -38.10
CA THR A 75 20.49 -7.72 -37.03
C THR A 75 19.33 -8.29 -36.24
N VAL A 76 19.33 -9.62 -36.05
CA VAL A 76 18.38 -10.34 -35.22
C VAL A 76 19.16 -10.95 -34.07
N ASP A 77 18.70 -10.72 -32.85
CA ASP A 77 19.19 -11.36 -31.65
C ASP A 77 18.09 -12.28 -31.13
N ALA A 78 18.36 -13.56 -30.97
CA ALA A 78 17.42 -14.44 -30.29
C ALA A 78 18.13 -15.28 -29.25
N GLY A 79 17.44 -15.50 -28.15
CA GLY A 79 17.94 -16.32 -27.09
C GLY A 79 16.81 -16.93 -26.27
N VAL A 80 17.18 -17.96 -25.53
CA VAL A 80 16.32 -18.59 -24.55
C VAL A 80 17.08 -18.70 -23.26
N ARG A 81 16.45 -18.24 -22.17
CA ARG A 81 16.94 -18.47 -20.82
C ARG A 81 16.12 -19.57 -20.20
N PHE A 82 16.79 -20.54 -19.60
CA PHE A 82 16.17 -21.53 -18.75
C PHE A 82 16.50 -21.15 -17.32
N ALA A 83 15.48 -21.06 -16.48
CA ALA A 83 15.62 -20.73 -15.08
C ALA A 83 14.99 -21.81 -14.22
N LEU A 84 15.67 -22.21 -13.16
CA LEU A 84 15.10 -22.98 -12.06
C LEU A 84 15.07 -22.04 -10.86
N VAL A 85 14.01 -21.23 -10.78
CA VAL A 85 13.75 -20.33 -9.66
C VAL A 85 13.12 -21.15 -8.55
N GLN A 86 13.91 -21.50 -7.53
CA GLN A 86 13.40 -22.20 -6.37
C GLN A 86 12.74 -21.20 -5.41
N GLY A 87 11.60 -21.59 -4.82
CA GLY A 87 11.00 -20.84 -3.72
C GLY A 87 11.95 -20.76 -2.52
N SER A 88 11.83 -19.70 -1.73
CA SER A 88 12.61 -19.56 -0.50
C SER A 88 12.24 -20.64 0.52
N TRP A 89 13.22 -21.03 1.35
CA TRP A 89 13.03 -21.95 2.46
C TRP A 89 13.82 -21.47 3.67
N SER A 90 13.54 -22.04 4.85
CA SER A 90 14.18 -21.63 6.10
C SER A 90 15.11 -22.74 6.59
N ALA A 91 16.42 -22.52 6.57
CA ALA A 91 17.39 -23.53 6.95
C ALA A 91 17.32 -23.83 8.45
N ASN A 92 17.33 -25.12 8.81
CA ASN A 92 17.29 -25.64 10.18
C ASN A 92 16.05 -25.24 11.01
N ASP A 93 15.04 -24.64 10.37
CA ASP A 93 13.84 -24.20 11.06
C ASP A 93 12.64 -25.12 10.77
N LYS A 94 11.68 -25.12 11.69
CA LYS A 94 10.34 -25.67 11.48
C LYS A 94 9.42 -24.56 10.96
N LEU A 95 8.55 -24.87 10.01
CA LEU A 95 7.61 -23.92 9.43
C LEU A 95 6.18 -24.42 9.59
N ALA A 96 5.31 -23.62 10.18
CA ALA A 96 3.89 -23.92 10.31
C ALA A 96 3.05 -23.16 9.27
N GLN A 97 2.03 -23.80 8.71
CA GLN A 97 1.00 -23.13 7.93
C GLN A 97 -0.34 -23.81 8.11
N PHE A 98 -1.42 -23.08 7.83
CA PHE A 98 -2.75 -23.63 7.81
C PHE A 98 -2.96 -24.45 6.54
N GLU A 99 -3.48 -25.66 6.69
CA GLU A 99 -3.84 -26.58 5.62
C GLU A 99 -5.34 -26.89 5.72
N PRO A 100 -6.18 -26.31 4.84
CA PRO A 100 -7.64 -26.44 4.93
C PRO A 100 -8.12 -27.90 4.91
N THR A 101 -7.40 -28.79 4.23
CA THR A 101 -7.75 -30.21 4.13
C THR A 101 -7.58 -30.98 5.45
N LEU A 102 -6.79 -30.45 6.38
CA LEU A 102 -6.55 -31.03 7.71
C LEU A 102 -7.42 -30.38 8.80
N TYR A 103 -8.22 -29.36 8.46
CA TYR A 103 -9.06 -28.67 9.42
C TYR A 103 -10.29 -29.51 9.79
N ASP A 104 -10.39 -29.84 11.07
CA ASP A 104 -11.56 -30.51 11.65
C ASP A 104 -12.26 -29.57 12.63
N ARG A 105 -13.40 -29.03 12.19
CA ARG A 105 -14.22 -28.09 12.99
C ARG A 105 -14.68 -28.71 14.30
N THR A 106 -14.86 -30.03 14.37
CA THR A 106 -15.40 -30.71 15.57
C THR A 106 -14.37 -30.84 16.69
N LYS A 107 -13.08 -30.83 16.34
CA LYS A 107 -11.95 -30.90 17.30
C LYS A 107 -11.47 -29.54 17.76
N GLN A 108 -11.84 -28.48 17.05
CA GLN A 108 -11.49 -27.12 17.40
C GLN A 108 -12.18 -26.73 18.72
N PRO A 109 -11.44 -26.21 19.72
CA PRO A 109 -12.03 -25.70 20.95
C PRO A 109 -13.13 -24.69 20.66
N ALA A 110 -14.27 -24.90 21.30
CA ALA A 110 -15.36 -23.95 21.25
C ALA A 110 -14.92 -22.60 21.82
N LEU A 111 -15.44 -21.51 21.25
CA LEU A 111 -15.22 -20.19 21.79
C LEU A 111 -16.09 -19.99 23.04
N ILE A 112 -15.50 -19.45 24.09
CA ILE A 112 -16.18 -19.08 25.33
C ILE A 112 -17.26 -18.03 25.01
N GLN A 113 -18.50 -18.30 25.39
CA GLN A 113 -19.68 -17.54 24.97
C GLN A 113 -19.96 -16.38 25.92
N PRO A 114 -20.58 -15.29 25.42
CA PRO A 114 -21.14 -14.27 26.30
C PRO A 114 -22.32 -14.83 27.10
N TYR A 115 -22.45 -14.42 28.36
CA TYR A 115 -23.53 -14.87 29.24
C TYR A 115 -23.94 -13.76 30.22
N ASN A 116 -25.24 -13.65 30.52
CA ASN A 116 -25.77 -12.75 31.53
C ASN A 116 -26.04 -13.53 32.82
N CYS A 117 -25.42 -13.13 33.93
CA CYS A 117 -25.61 -13.80 35.21
C CYS A 117 -27.09 -13.81 35.62
N THR A 118 -27.55 -14.95 36.13
CA THR A 118 -28.83 -15.08 36.80
C THR A 118 -28.72 -14.72 38.28
N ALA A 119 -29.87 -14.60 38.97
CA ALA A 119 -29.90 -14.41 40.42
C ALA A 119 -29.21 -15.56 41.18
N ALA A 120 -29.30 -16.80 40.67
CA ALA A 120 -28.61 -17.95 41.25
C ALA A 120 -27.09 -17.85 41.08
N ASP A 121 -26.62 -17.39 39.92
CA ASP A 121 -25.19 -17.20 39.66
C ASP A 121 -24.60 -16.11 40.57
N LEU A 122 -25.36 -15.03 40.83
CA LEU A 122 -24.97 -13.99 41.76
C LEU A 122 -24.83 -14.52 43.19
N ALA A 123 -25.74 -15.38 43.63
CA ALA A 123 -25.66 -16.00 44.95
C ALA A 123 -24.45 -16.94 45.07
N ALA A 124 -24.13 -17.69 44.01
CA ALA A 124 -23.02 -18.63 43.99
C ALA A 124 -21.64 -17.95 43.79
N ASN A 125 -21.58 -16.87 43.01
CA ASN A 125 -20.34 -16.20 42.60
C ASN A 125 -20.44 -14.67 42.71
N PRO A 126 -20.59 -14.11 43.92
CA PRO A 126 -20.84 -12.68 44.10
C PRO A 126 -19.74 -11.79 43.50
N THR A 127 -18.46 -12.18 43.61
CA THR A 127 -17.34 -11.41 43.06
C THR A 127 -17.38 -11.27 41.54
N LEU A 128 -17.86 -12.29 40.83
CA LEU A 128 -17.90 -12.31 39.36
C LEU A 128 -19.20 -11.69 38.82
N CYS A 129 -20.33 -11.97 39.49
CA CYS A 129 -21.67 -11.67 39.00
C CYS A 129 -22.31 -10.40 39.58
N THR A 130 -21.67 -9.71 40.53
CA THR A 130 -22.18 -8.40 40.99
C THR A 130 -22.21 -7.40 39.83
N PRO A 131 -23.36 -6.78 39.53
CA PRO A 131 -23.46 -5.77 38.48
C PRO A 131 -22.55 -4.58 38.77
N LEU A 132 -21.86 -4.08 37.73
CA LEU A 132 -21.07 -2.85 37.83
C LEU A 132 -21.97 -1.61 37.79
N PRO A 133 -21.46 -0.44 38.21
CA PRO A 133 -22.19 0.82 38.08
C PRO A 133 -22.76 1.01 36.66
N GLY A 134 -24.07 1.24 36.57
CA GLY A 134 -24.78 1.40 35.29
C GLY A 134 -25.22 0.10 34.60
N GLN A 135 -25.04 -1.07 35.23
CA GLN A 135 -25.52 -2.36 34.72
C GLN A 135 -26.66 -2.91 35.59
N THR A 136 -27.75 -3.34 34.94
CA THR A 136 -28.85 -4.07 35.62
C THR A 136 -28.50 -5.54 35.83
N VAL A 137 -27.75 -6.13 34.89
CA VAL A 137 -27.26 -7.50 34.95
C VAL A 137 -25.79 -7.52 34.56
N ARG A 138 -25.01 -8.35 35.23
CA ARG A 138 -23.58 -8.52 34.94
C ARG A 138 -23.40 -9.45 33.74
N ARG A 139 -22.82 -8.90 32.67
CA ARG A 139 -22.38 -9.66 31.50
C ARG A 139 -21.01 -10.28 31.76
N ILE A 140 -20.90 -11.59 31.63
CA ILE A 140 -19.70 -12.40 31.86
C ILE A 140 -19.49 -13.38 30.70
N ALA A 141 -18.49 -14.26 30.84
CA ALA A 141 -18.25 -15.37 29.94
C ALA A 141 -18.78 -16.68 30.55
N ARG A 142 -19.23 -17.60 29.70
CA ARG A 142 -19.52 -18.98 30.07
C ARG A 142 -18.86 -19.94 29.09
N ASP A 143 -18.14 -20.92 29.62
CA ASP A 143 -17.59 -22.00 28.81
C ASP A 143 -18.73 -22.94 28.37
N PRO A 144 -18.99 -23.10 27.07
CA PRO A 144 -20.08 -23.95 26.59
C PRO A 144 -19.85 -25.45 26.83
N ASN A 145 -18.60 -25.89 27.00
CA ASN A 145 -18.27 -27.29 27.19
C ASN A 145 -18.30 -27.70 28.67
N THR A 146 -17.79 -26.82 29.55
CA THR A 146 -17.67 -27.12 30.99
C THR A 146 -18.76 -26.46 31.84
N GLY A 147 -19.45 -25.46 31.30
CA GLY A 147 -20.42 -24.65 32.03
C GLY A 147 -19.82 -23.62 32.97
N ALA A 148 -18.48 -23.54 33.07
CA ALA A 148 -17.77 -22.66 33.98
C ALA A 148 -18.05 -21.18 33.69
N LEU A 149 -18.29 -20.39 34.74
CA LEU A 149 -18.45 -18.95 34.68
C LEU A 149 -17.07 -18.27 34.74
N LEU A 150 -16.80 -17.36 33.81
CA LEU A 150 -15.50 -16.72 33.62
C LEU A 150 -15.65 -15.20 33.47
N PRO A 151 -14.60 -14.39 33.74
CA PRO A 151 -14.64 -12.96 33.50
C PRO A 151 -14.92 -12.61 32.02
N ALA A 152 -15.62 -11.49 31.78
CA ALA A 152 -16.07 -11.08 30.44
C ALA A 152 -14.95 -10.96 29.38
N VAL A 153 -13.70 -10.69 29.80
CA VAL A 153 -12.52 -10.67 28.91
C VAL A 153 -12.23 -12.02 28.24
N LYS A 154 -12.74 -13.12 28.79
CA LYS A 154 -12.57 -14.46 28.23
C LYS A 154 -13.55 -14.75 27.09
N ILE A 155 -14.55 -13.90 26.84
CA ILE A 155 -15.46 -14.06 25.70
C ILE A 155 -14.66 -14.08 24.39
N GLY A 156 -14.86 -15.11 23.56
CA GLY A 156 -14.15 -15.29 22.30
C GLY A 156 -12.77 -15.95 22.42
N THR A 157 -12.33 -16.31 23.62
CA THR A 157 -11.14 -17.16 23.86
C THR A 157 -11.51 -18.65 23.79
N PHE A 158 -10.52 -19.54 23.73
CA PHE A 158 -10.77 -20.98 23.66
C PHE A 158 -11.23 -21.57 25.00
N SER A 159 -12.22 -22.46 24.94
CA SER A 159 -12.49 -23.42 26.01
C SER A 159 -11.26 -24.30 26.26
N SER A 160 -11.14 -24.84 27.48
CA SER A 160 -10.10 -25.81 27.84
C SER A 160 -10.31 -27.18 27.19
N VAL A 161 -11.48 -27.43 26.60
CA VAL A 161 -11.82 -28.70 25.91
C VAL A 161 -11.62 -28.56 24.40
N GLY A 162 -10.84 -29.47 23.83
CA GLY A 162 -10.51 -29.53 22.40
C GLY A 162 -9.02 -29.30 22.13
N THR A 163 -8.62 -29.34 20.86
CA THR A 163 -7.23 -29.14 20.44
C THR A 163 -7.11 -27.85 19.61
N PRO A 164 -6.52 -26.76 20.15
CA PRO A 164 -6.44 -25.50 19.44
C PRO A 164 -5.62 -25.63 18.15
N PHE A 165 -5.80 -24.67 17.24
CA PHE A 165 -5.07 -24.58 15.98
C PHE A 165 -5.23 -25.82 15.07
N GLN A 166 -6.46 -26.34 14.93
CA GLN A 166 -6.75 -27.42 14.00
C GLN A 166 -6.38 -27.05 12.56
N GLY A 167 -5.91 -28.02 11.77
CA GLY A 167 -5.47 -27.78 10.40
C GLY A 167 -4.09 -27.12 10.27
N MET A 168 -3.40 -26.73 11.35
CA MET A 168 -2.00 -26.34 11.24
C MET A 168 -1.11 -27.56 10.97
N GLN A 169 -0.26 -27.46 9.96
CA GLN A 169 0.75 -28.46 9.63
C GLN A 169 2.14 -27.86 9.78
N VAL A 170 3.04 -28.62 10.41
CA VAL A 170 4.45 -28.28 10.55
C VAL A 170 5.28 -29.00 9.49
N TYR A 171 6.09 -28.23 8.79
CA TYR A 171 7.01 -28.66 7.74
C TYR A 171 8.45 -28.47 8.18
N ASP A 172 9.32 -29.34 7.67
CA ASP A 172 10.77 -29.25 7.87
C ASP A 172 11.40 -28.38 6.80
N GLN A 173 11.84 -27.19 7.18
CA GLN A 173 12.57 -26.19 6.38
C GLN A 173 11.86 -25.64 5.14
N LYS A 174 11.07 -26.44 4.41
CA LYS A 174 10.49 -26.15 3.10
C LYS A 174 8.98 -26.35 3.12
N ILE A 175 8.25 -25.32 2.69
CA ILE A 175 6.80 -25.41 2.41
C ILE A 175 6.55 -25.57 0.91
N LEU A 176 7.28 -24.80 0.09
CA LEU A 176 7.08 -24.71 -1.35
C LEU A 176 7.68 -25.89 -2.09
N ASN A 177 6.92 -26.38 -3.07
CA ASN A 177 7.38 -27.37 -4.04
C ASN A 177 8.37 -26.70 -5.03
N LEU A 178 9.32 -27.49 -5.53
CA LEU A 178 10.24 -27.01 -6.57
C LEU A 178 9.47 -26.91 -7.91
N PRO A 179 9.41 -25.73 -8.55
CA PRO A 179 8.73 -25.60 -9.84
C PRO A 179 9.56 -26.27 -10.96
N PRO A 180 8.92 -26.65 -12.07
CA PRO A 180 9.63 -27.12 -13.26
C PRO A 180 10.50 -25.99 -13.85
N VAL A 181 11.53 -26.34 -14.61
CA VAL A 181 12.39 -25.35 -15.30
C VAL A 181 11.52 -24.39 -16.12
N GLN A 182 11.68 -23.10 -15.84
CA GLN A 182 11.02 -22.01 -16.53
C GLN A 182 11.77 -21.64 -17.81
N ILE A 183 11.02 -21.43 -18.88
CA ILE A 183 11.57 -21.05 -20.19
C ILE A 183 11.26 -19.58 -20.43
N GLY A 184 12.31 -18.79 -20.66
CA GLY A 184 12.26 -17.35 -20.91
C GLY A 184 12.81 -17.02 -22.29
N PRO A 185 12.01 -17.16 -23.37
CA PRO A 185 12.45 -16.78 -24.71
C PRO A 185 12.62 -15.26 -24.82
N ARG A 186 13.54 -14.84 -25.69
CA ARG A 186 13.87 -13.46 -25.98
C ARG A 186 14.16 -13.30 -27.47
N LEU A 187 13.64 -12.23 -28.04
CA LEU A 187 13.86 -11.85 -29.43
C LEU A 187 14.09 -10.35 -29.48
N GLY A 188 15.10 -9.93 -30.20
CA GLY A 188 15.44 -8.55 -30.50
C GLY A 188 15.72 -8.39 -31.99
N ILE A 189 15.29 -7.29 -32.57
CA ILE A 189 15.50 -6.94 -33.96
C ILE A 189 15.99 -5.50 -34.03
N ALA A 190 17.10 -5.28 -34.71
CA ALA A 190 17.61 -3.96 -35.05
C ALA A 190 17.72 -3.85 -36.57
N TRP A 191 17.08 -2.85 -37.15
CA TRP A 191 16.99 -2.68 -38.59
C TRP A 191 17.28 -1.23 -39.00
N ASP A 192 18.33 -1.02 -39.80
CA ASP A 192 18.56 0.23 -40.54
C ASP A 192 17.68 0.23 -41.81
N VAL A 193 16.60 1.01 -41.76
CA VAL A 193 15.53 0.98 -42.78
C VAL A 193 16.06 1.33 -44.17
N PHE A 194 16.95 2.32 -44.24
CA PHE A 194 17.46 2.86 -45.51
C PHE A 194 18.93 2.48 -45.78
N GLY A 195 19.62 1.89 -44.82
CA GLY A 195 21.05 1.53 -44.94
C GLY A 195 21.99 2.73 -44.85
N ASN A 196 21.51 3.87 -44.34
CA ASN A 196 22.27 5.12 -44.25
C ASN A 196 22.58 5.53 -42.80
N GLY A 197 22.25 4.68 -41.83
CA GLY A 197 22.44 4.92 -40.39
C GLY A 197 21.60 6.05 -39.80
N LYS A 198 20.62 6.60 -40.54
CA LYS A 198 19.78 7.72 -40.08
C LYS A 198 18.44 7.26 -39.51
N THR A 199 17.94 6.11 -39.94
CA THR A 199 16.63 5.59 -39.52
C THR A 199 16.79 4.15 -39.05
N ALA A 200 16.65 3.92 -37.74
CA ALA A 200 16.78 2.60 -37.16
C ALA A 200 15.48 2.21 -36.45
N ILE A 201 14.98 1.01 -36.73
CA ILE A 201 13.92 0.37 -35.96
C ILE A 201 14.58 -0.57 -34.96
N ARG A 202 14.15 -0.51 -33.70
CA ARG A 202 14.52 -1.46 -32.65
C ARG A 202 13.25 -2.03 -32.03
N THR A 203 13.08 -3.33 -32.09
CA THR A 203 11.94 -4.00 -31.46
C THR A 203 12.43 -5.23 -30.73
N GLY A 204 11.74 -5.62 -29.67
CA GLY A 204 12.07 -6.83 -28.96
C GLY A 204 11.00 -7.25 -27.98
N ALA A 205 11.00 -8.52 -27.64
CA ALA A 205 10.14 -9.09 -26.62
C ALA A 205 10.92 -10.15 -25.82
N GLY A 206 10.60 -10.26 -24.54
CA GLY A 206 11.25 -11.24 -23.67
C GLY A 206 10.42 -11.55 -22.45
N MET A 207 10.59 -12.77 -21.95
CA MET A 207 9.99 -13.23 -20.70
C MET A 207 11.05 -13.31 -19.59
N PHE A 208 10.71 -12.78 -18.43
CA PHE A 208 11.58 -12.67 -17.26
C PHE A 208 10.86 -13.20 -16.04
N TYR A 209 11.57 -13.91 -15.18
CA TYR A 209 11.02 -14.49 -13.96
C TYR A 209 11.65 -13.81 -12.74
N ASP A 210 10.87 -13.74 -11.67
CA ASP A 210 11.32 -13.25 -10.38
C ASP A 210 10.86 -14.21 -9.28
N ARG A 211 11.23 -13.92 -8.03
CA ARG A 211 10.69 -14.55 -6.82
C ARG A 211 9.98 -13.54 -5.96
N PHE A 212 9.07 -14.03 -5.14
CA PHE A 212 8.45 -13.23 -4.10
C PHE A 212 9.40 -13.14 -2.87
N ALA A 213 9.22 -12.14 -2.02
CA ALA A 213 9.98 -11.89 -0.81
C ALA A 213 9.96 -13.08 0.15
N ASP A 214 11.14 -13.48 0.63
CA ASP A 214 11.30 -14.62 1.54
C ASP A 214 10.56 -14.47 2.88
N ASP A 215 10.21 -13.24 3.26
CA ASP A 215 9.46 -12.95 4.49
C ASP A 215 8.12 -13.70 4.57
N HIS A 216 7.45 -13.92 3.43
CA HIS A 216 6.21 -14.70 3.38
C HIS A 216 6.43 -16.16 3.83
N VAL A 217 7.60 -16.74 3.57
CA VAL A 217 7.97 -18.07 4.10
C VAL A 217 8.44 -17.96 5.54
N LEU A 218 9.25 -16.96 5.87
CA LEU A 218 9.82 -16.83 7.22
C LEU A 218 8.75 -16.60 8.31
N ARG A 219 7.64 -15.93 7.97
CA ARG A 219 6.51 -15.72 8.88
C ARG A 219 5.90 -17.03 9.37
N SER A 220 6.00 -18.13 8.61
CA SER A 220 5.50 -19.45 9.02
C SER A 220 6.17 -20.02 10.27
N ARG A 221 7.34 -19.52 10.68
CA ARG A 221 7.97 -19.94 11.96
C ARG A 221 7.26 -19.38 13.19
N GLU A 222 6.57 -18.26 13.05
CA GLU A 222 5.89 -17.55 14.13
C GLU A 222 4.44 -17.99 14.30
N LEU A 223 3.98 -18.91 13.46
CA LEU A 223 2.60 -19.39 13.50
C LEU A 223 2.45 -20.53 14.50
N PRO A 224 1.26 -20.68 15.09
CA PRO A 224 0.96 -21.85 15.91
C PRO A 224 1.11 -23.15 15.10
N PRO A 225 1.50 -24.28 15.72
CA PRO A 225 1.79 -24.44 17.14
C PRO A 225 3.23 -24.05 17.55
N LEU A 226 4.07 -23.58 16.61
CA LEU A 226 5.48 -23.28 16.89
C LEU A 226 5.65 -22.12 17.87
N VAL A 227 4.86 -21.07 17.68
CA VAL A 227 4.77 -19.95 18.61
C VAL A 227 3.29 -19.75 18.96
N ILE A 228 3.00 -19.73 20.25
CA ILE A 228 1.70 -19.37 20.80
C ILE A 228 1.87 -18.17 21.72
N GLN A 229 0.82 -17.38 21.88
CA GLN A 229 0.83 -16.19 22.74
C GLN A 229 -0.28 -16.26 23.79
N PRO A 230 -0.09 -17.07 24.85
CA PRO A 230 -1.02 -17.13 25.97
C PRO A 230 -1.19 -15.77 26.65
N ILE A 231 -2.37 -15.55 27.22
CA ILE A 231 -2.73 -14.30 27.90
C ILE A 231 -3.22 -14.60 29.32
N ALA A 232 -2.64 -13.91 30.30
CA ALA A 232 -3.20 -13.75 31.63
C ALA A 232 -4.04 -12.47 31.66
N ASN A 233 -5.24 -12.50 32.25
CA ASN A 233 -6.13 -11.34 32.34
C ASN A 233 -6.54 -11.07 33.78
N TYR A 234 -6.81 -9.79 34.07
CA TYR A 234 -7.41 -9.33 35.33
C TYR A 234 -6.72 -9.91 36.56
N THR A 235 -5.41 -9.67 36.65
CA THR A 235 -4.57 -10.19 37.72
C THR A 235 -3.72 -9.06 38.33
N THR A 236 -2.85 -9.40 39.26
CA THR A 236 -1.81 -8.49 39.74
C THR A 236 -0.43 -9.02 39.36
N ILE A 237 0.58 -8.15 39.36
CA ILE A 237 1.98 -8.57 39.13
C ILE A 237 2.36 -9.69 40.12
N ASN A 238 1.96 -9.57 41.39
CA ASN A 238 2.25 -10.56 42.43
C ASN A 238 1.62 -11.93 42.15
N ASN A 239 0.45 -11.97 41.50
CA ASN A 239 -0.29 -13.20 41.23
C ASN A 239 -0.15 -13.71 39.79
N LEU A 240 0.67 -13.04 38.97
CA LEU A 240 0.76 -13.32 37.53
C LEU A 240 1.13 -14.78 37.23
N ALA A 241 2.14 -15.31 37.92
CA ALA A 241 2.62 -16.68 37.72
C ALA A 241 1.58 -17.76 38.07
N ALA A 242 0.63 -17.45 38.96
CA ALA A 242 -0.46 -18.37 39.34
C ALA A 242 -1.73 -18.16 38.52
N THR A 243 -1.77 -17.15 37.64
CA THR A 243 -2.97 -16.79 36.89
C THR A 243 -3.17 -17.75 35.72
N PRO A 244 -4.35 -18.38 35.57
CA PRO A 244 -4.64 -19.24 34.43
C PRO A 244 -4.51 -18.50 33.10
N LEU A 245 -3.71 -19.08 32.20
CA LEU A 245 -3.50 -18.58 30.85
C LEU A 245 -4.63 -19.04 29.94
N SER A 246 -5.10 -18.14 29.07
CA SER A 246 -6.02 -18.49 27.99
C SER A 246 -5.36 -18.30 26.64
N LEU A 247 -5.72 -19.17 25.70
CA LEU A 247 -5.42 -19.02 24.29
C LEU A 247 -6.62 -18.45 23.56
N SER A 248 -6.36 -17.69 22.51
CA SER A 248 -7.37 -17.07 21.67
C SER A 248 -7.14 -17.46 20.21
N PRO A 249 -8.17 -17.34 19.34
CA PRO A 249 -7.98 -17.44 17.91
C PRO A 249 -6.80 -16.59 17.43
N ALA A 250 -5.95 -17.18 16.58
CA ALA A 250 -4.80 -16.49 15.99
C ALA A 250 -5.05 -16.23 14.51
N GLY A 251 -4.41 -15.18 13.97
CA GLY A 251 -4.30 -14.99 12.53
C GLY A 251 -3.22 -15.92 11.97
N VAL A 252 -3.51 -16.64 10.89
CA VAL A 252 -2.58 -17.59 10.27
C VAL A 252 -2.51 -17.38 8.77
N GLN A 253 -1.55 -18.03 8.13
CA GLN A 253 -1.40 -18.00 6.68
C GLN A 253 -1.42 -19.41 6.10
N PHE A 254 -1.84 -19.49 4.85
CA PHE A 254 -1.75 -20.67 4.00
C PHE A 254 -1.03 -20.25 2.72
N LEU A 255 0.18 -20.76 2.49
CA LEU A 255 0.93 -20.47 1.28
C LEU A 255 0.67 -21.58 0.26
N ASN A 256 0.21 -21.22 -0.94
CA ASN A 256 0.08 -22.20 -2.00
C ASN A 256 1.44 -22.85 -2.28
N ARG A 257 1.52 -24.16 -2.04
CA ARG A 257 2.76 -24.94 -2.15
C ARG A 257 3.22 -25.09 -3.59
N ASP A 258 2.31 -25.02 -4.55
CA ASP A 258 2.62 -25.07 -5.98
C ASP A 258 3.14 -23.71 -6.43
N PHE A 259 4.42 -23.46 -6.12
CA PHE A 259 5.10 -22.22 -6.43
C PHE A 259 5.11 -21.99 -7.94
N ARG A 260 4.54 -20.85 -8.36
CA ARG A 260 4.65 -20.34 -9.72
C ARG A 260 5.43 -19.04 -9.67
N PRO A 261 6.69 -19.00 -10.12
CA PRO A 261 7.48 -17.79 -10.13
C PRO A 261 6.74 -16.65 -10.86
N PRO A 262 6.64 -15.45 -10.27
CA PRO A 262 6.20 -14.25 -10.95
C PRO A 262 6.90 -14.10 -12.31
N ALA A 263 6.12 -13.78 -13.35
CA ALA A 263 6.61 -13.66 -14.70
C ALA A 263 6.23 -12.31 -15.31
N VAL A 264 7.20 -11.66 -15.94
CA VAL A 264 7.04 -10.39 -16.65
C VAL A 264 7.36 -10.61 -18.13
N TYR A 265 6.37 -10.33 -18.96
CA TYR A 265 6.51 -10.31 -20.42
C TYR A 265 6.76 -8.86 -20.82
N ASN A 266 8.00 -8.52 -21.16
CA ASN A 266 8.37 -7.20 -21.64
C ASN A 266 8.38 -7.19 -23.17
N TYR A 267 7.89 -6.12 -23.77
CA TYR A 267 7.98 -5.88 -25.19
C TYR A 267 8.18 -4.40 -25.48
N SER A 268 8.93 -4.10 -26.51
CA SER A 268 9.13 -2.73 -26.97
C SER A 268 9.22 -2.68 -28.49
N PHE A 269 8.76 -1.56 -29.05
CA PHE A 269 8.91 -1.21 -30.45
C PHE A 269 9.31 0.26 -30.52
N GLY A 270 10.44 0.55 -31.15
CA GLY A 270 10.98 1.90 -31.24
C GLY A 270 11.51 2.23 -32.62
N ILE A 271 11.37 3.50 -32.99
CA ILE A 271 11.89 4.09 -34.21
C ILE A 271 12.78 5.27 -33.82
N GLN A 272 14.03 5.22 -34.27
CA GLN A 272 15.02 6.26 -34.07
C GLN A 272 15.34 6.92 -35.41
N GLN A 273 15.26 8.25 -35.46
CA GLN A 273 15.50 9.04 -36.64
C GLN A 273 16.47 10.19 -36.34
N ASN A 274 17.54 10.29 -37.14
CA ASN A 274 18.34 11.50 -37.23
C ASN A 274 17.61 12.51 -38.12
N ILE A 275 17.21 13.65 -37.56
CA ILE A 275 16.46 14.70 -38.27
C ILE A 275 17.37 15.85 -38.75
N GLY A 276 18.69 15.65 -38.71
CA GLY A 276 19.67 16.67 -39.07
C GLY A 276 19.99 17.63 -37.93
N PHE A 277 20.86 18.60 -38.19
CA PHE A 277 21.25 19.65 -37.22
C PHE A 277 21.84 19.13 -35.89
N GLY A 278 22.38 17.91 -35.88
CA GLY A 278 22.84 17.24 -34.66
C GLY A 278 21.72 16.77 -33.73
N THR A 279 20.49 16.64 -34.26
CA THR A 279 19.30 16.25 -33.51
C THR A 279 18.81 14.86 -33.91
N MET A 280 18.41 14.09 -32.91
CA MET A 280 17.87 12.74 -33.04
C MET A 280 16.55 12.65 -32.27
N ILE A 281 15.54 12.07 -32.90
CA ILE A 281 14.27 11.70 -32.27
C ILE A 281 14.22 10.19 -32.10
N ASP A 282 13.74 9.74 -30.95
CA ASP A 282 13.44 8.35 -30.63
C ASP A 282 11.99 8.28 -30.15
N VAL A 283 11.18 7.41 -30.77
CA VAL A 283 9.80 7.16 -30.38
C VAL A 283 9.66 5.68 -30.13
N ALA A 284 9.35 5.31 -28.89
CA ALA A 284 9.24 3.93 -28.46
C ALA A 284 7.91 3.67 -27.75
N TYR A 285 7.22 2.61 -28.14
CA TYR A 285 6.20 1.99 -27.32
C TYR A 285 6.84 0.90 -26.48
N VAL A 286 6.63 0.95 -25.16
CA VAL A 286 7.14 -0.02 -24.19
C VAL A 286 5.95 -0.54 -23.40
N GLY A 287 5.84 -1.86 -23.32
CA GLY A 287 4.81 -2.49 -22.51
C GLY A 287 5.37 -3.66 -21.71
N ASN A 288 4.69 -3.92 -20.60
CA ASN A 288 4.88 -5.14 -19.87
C ASN A 288 3.56 -5.71 -19.38
N VAL A 289 3.52 -7.03 -19.30
CA VAL A 289 2.42 -7.78 -18.72
C VAL A 289 3.00 -8.65 -17.62
N GLN A 290 2.42 -8.54 -16.43
CA GLN A 290 2.84 -9.25 -15.24
C GLN A 290 1.83 -10.34 -14.92
N ARG A 291 2.32 -11.56 -14.63
CA ARG A 291 1.53 -12.76 -14.32
C ARG A 291 2.14 -13.46 -13.11
N HIS A 292 1.30 -14.24 -12.44
CA HIS A 292 1.71 -15.02 -11.27
C HIS A 292 2.27 -14.16 -10.13
N LEU A 293 1.79 -12.92 -10.01
CA LEU A 293 2.14 -12.06 -8.87
C LEU A 293 1.52 -12.65 -7.60
N LEU A 294 2.26 -12.55 -6.48
CA LEU A 294 1.77 -13.00 -5.19
C LEU A 294 0.69 -12.05 -4.67
N ILE A 295 -0.50 -12.59 -4.40
CA ILE A 295 -1.59 -11.89 -3.73
C ILE A 295 -2.08 -12.75 -2.58
N SER A 296 -2.81 -12.14 -1.64
CA SER A 296 -3.49 -12.90 -0.58
C SER A 296 -5.01 -12.69 -0.63
N ARG A 297 -5.75 -13.69 -0.15
CA ARG A 297 -7.18 -13.60 0.10
C ARG A 297 -7.49 -14.21 1.46
N ASN A 298 -8.40 -13.61 2.20
CA ASN A 298 -8.75 -14.11 3.52
C ASN A 298 -9.82 -15.20 3.40
N LEU A 299 -9.45 -16.45 3.64
CA LEU A 299 -10.37 -17.58 3.64
C LEU A 299 -11.36 -17.55 4.81
N ASN A 300 -11.05 -16.75 5.83
CA ASN A 300 -11.83 -16.68 7.06
C ASN A 300 -12.43 -15.31 7.33
N ALA A 301 -12.53 -14.45 6.31
CA ALA A 301 -13.32 -13.23 6.44
C ALA A 301 -14.78 -13.57 6.79
N THR A 302 -15.50 -12.65 7.43
CA THR A 302 -16.94 -12.83 7.61
C THR A 302 -17.67 -12.34 6.35
N PRO A 303 -18.73 -13.02 5.88
CA PRO A 303 -19.49 -12.58 4.72
C PRO A 303 -20.06 -11.17 4.88
N TYR A 304 -20.16 -10.42 3.78
CA TYR A 304 -20.88 -9.14 3.73
C TYR A 304 -22.29 -9.28 4.32
N GLY A 305 -22.64 -8.40 5.26
CA GLY A 305 -23.92 -8.40 5.97
C GLY A 305 -24.01 -9.35 7.18
N ALA A 306 -22.94 -10.06 7.55
CA ALA A 306 -22.95 -10.99 8.69
C ALA A 306 -23.42 -10.32 10.00
N ASN A 307 -22.93 -9.12 10.32
CA ASN A 307 -23.32 -8.39 11.53
C ASN A 307 -24.75 -7.85 11.48
N PHE A 308 -25.35 -7.74 10.28
CA PHE A 308 -26.71 -7.24 10.10
C PHE A 308 -27.75 -8.36 10.18
N ASN A 309 -27.32 -9.62 10.09
CA ASN A 309 -28.20 -10.77 10.20
C ASN A 309 -28.75 -10.89 11.63
N PRO A 310 -30.08 -10.90 11.85
CA PRO A 310 -30.67 -11.08 13.17
C PRO A 310 -30.22 -12.35 13.89
N ALA A 311 -29.88 -13.43 13.17
CA ALA A 311 -29.38 -14.67 13.75
C ALA A 311 -28.00 -14.52 14.44
N ASN A 312 -27.26 -13.46 14.11
CA ASN A 312 -25.92 -13.19 14.64
C ASN A 312 -25.93 -12.17 15.78
N ARG A 313 -27.11 -11.77 16.29
CA ARG A 313 -27.25 -10.83 17.41
C ARG A 313 -26.69 -11.43 18.70
N ASP A 314 -25.95 -10.64 19.47
CA ASP A 314 -25.57 -11.00 20.83
C ASP A 314 -26.75 -10.72 21.77
N THR A 315 -27.37 -11.78 22.29
CA THR A 315 -28.53 -11.70 23.18
C THR A 315 -28.19 -11.18 24.58
N THR A 316 -26.91 -11.03 24.91
CA THR A 316 -26.46 -10.56 26.22
C THR A 316 -26.32 -9.04 26.32
N VAL A 317 -26.44 -8.33 25.18
CA VAL A 317 -26.39 -6.87 25.11
C VAL A 317 -27.67 -6.31 24.48
N ALA A 318 -27.95 -5.03 24.69
CA ALA A 318 -29.18 -4.40 24.19
C ALA A 318 -29.24 -4.37 22.65
N THR A 319 -28.11 -4.07 22.00
CA THR A 319 -27.98 -4.02 20.54
C THR A 319 -26.56 -4.40 20.14
N GLY A 320 -26.42 -5.22 19.09
CA GLY A 320 -25.12 -5.56 18.50
C GLY A 320 -25.02 -7.01 18.03
N PRO A 321 -24.13 -7.30 17.08
CA PRO A 321 -23.80 -8.68 16.71
C PRO A 321 -22.90 -9.32 17.78
N LEU A 322 -22.79 -10.65 17.73
CA LEU A 322 -21.70 -11.37 18.37
C LEU A 322 -20.35 -10.86 17.85
N GLN A 323 -19.30 -11.01 18.66
CA GLN A 323 -17.94 -10.70 18.22
C GLN A 323 -17.61 -11.46 16.93
N SER A 324 -16.83 -10.83 16.04
CA SER A 324 -16.62 -11.35 14.70
C SER A 324 -16.10 -12.78 14.63
N ASN A 325 -15.33 -13.24 15.63
CA ASN A 325 -14.79 -14.60 15.67
C ASN A 325 -15.87 -15.68 15.76
N PHE A 326 -17.06 -15.37 16.31
CA PHE A 326 -18.21 -16.28 16.30
C PHE A 326 -18.85 -16.40 14.91
N LEU A 327 -18.61 -15.41 14.04
CA LEU A 327 -19.26 -15.27 12.73
C LEU A 327 -18.35 -15.74 11.58
N ARG A 328 -17.11 -16.13 11.89
CA ARG A 328 -16.11 -16.55 10.91
C ARG A 328 -16.39 -17.99 10.40
N PRO A 329 -16.22 -18.26 9.09
CA PRO A 329 -16.46 -19.59 8.50
C PRO A 329 -15.62 -20.72 9.09
N LEU A 330 -14.37 -20.42 9.48
CA LEU A 330 -13.41 -21.29 10.17
C LEU A 330 -13.28 -20.82 11.63
N PRO A 331 -14.11 -21.33 12.56
CA PRO A 331 -13.98 -21.05 13.98
C PRO A 331 -12.58 -21.37 14.49
N GLY A 332 -12.13 -20.54 15.42
CA GLY A 332 -10.85 -20.69 16.08
C GLY A 332 -9.67 -20.07 15.36
N TYR A 333 -9.90 -19.38 14.26
CA TYR A 333 -8.92 -18.49 13.64
C TYR A 333 -9.46 -17.07 13.52
N LEU A 334 -8.54 -16.10 13.52
CA LEU A 334 -8.82 -14.75 13.02
C LEU A 334 -8.78 -14.81 11.48
N ASP A 335 -8.00 -13.95 10.84
CA ASP A 335 -7.78 -14.03 9.40
C ASP A 335 -6.92 -15.26 9.04
N VAL A 336 -7.33 -15.96 7.98
CA VAL A 336 -6.58 -17.05 7.36
C VAL A 336 -6.17 -16.56 5.97
N LEU A 337 -4.98 -15.99 5.87
CA LEU A 337 -4.49 -15.39 4.62
C LEU A 337 -3.96 -16.47 3.70
N TYR A 338 -4.72 -16.80 2.65
CA TYR A 338 -4.27 -17.67 1.58
C TYR A 338 -3.50 -16.88 0.55
N TYR A 339 -2.20 -17.14 0.46
CA TYR A 339 -1.29 -16.56 -0.51
C TYR A 339 -1.22 -17.44 -1.76
N ASP A 340 -1.60 -16.87 -2.90
CA ASP A 340 -1.56 -17.54 -4.19
C ASP A 340 -0.89 -16.68 -5.27
N PHE A 341 -0.60 -17.31 -6.41
CA PHE A 341 0.02 -16.68 -7.57
C PHE A 341 -1.04 -16.27 -8.59
N GLY A 342 -2.19 -15.75 -8.13
CA GLY A 342 -3.30 -15.30 -8.97
C GLY A 342 -3.21 -13.84 -9.41
N GLY A 343 -2.19 -13.10 -8.96
CA GLY A 343 -2.05 -11.67 -9.21
C GLY A 343 -1.61 -11.33 -10.63
N ASN A 344 -2.13 -10.22 -11.15
CA ASN A 344 -1.85 -9.72 -12.50
C ASN A 344 -1.65 -8.20 -12.49
N GLY A 345 -0.82 -7.74 -13.42
CA GLY A 345 -0.62 -6.31 -13.69
C GLY A 345 -0.24 -6.07 -15.14
N ASN A 346 -0.31 -4.83 -15.58
CA ASN A 346 0.25 -4.41 -16.86
C ASN A 346 0.71 -2.95 -16.85
N TYR A 347 1.71 -2.67 -17.67
CA TYR A 347 2.15 -1.32 -18.00
C TYR A 347 2.16 -1.15 -19.52
N ASN A 348 1.69 0.00 -20.00
CA ASN A 348 1.86 0.40 -21.39
C ASN A 348 2.28 1.86 -21.43
N GLY A 349 3.29 2.20 -22.22
CA GLY A 349 3.82 3.55 -22.32
C GLY A 349 4.34 3.89 -23.71
N LEU A 350 4.01 5.09 -24.19
CA LEU A 350 4.67 5.76 -25.30
C LEU A 350 5.75 6.68 -24.72
N GLN A 351 7.00 6.46 -25.13
CA GLN A 351 8.16 7.25 -24.75
C GLN A 351 8.69 7.96 -25.99
N VAL A 352 8.86 9.27 -25.90
CA VAL A 352 9.42 10.11 -26.96
C VAL A 352 10.61 10.83 -26.39
N GLN A 353 11.76 10.72 -27.05
CA GLN A 353 12.96 11.43 -26.68
C GLN A 353 13.51 12.22 -27.86
N LEU A 354 13.81 13.50 -27.64
CA LEU A 354 14.46 14.38 -28.61
C LEU A 354 15.79 14.84 -28.03
N ASN A 355 16.89 14.41 -28.65
CA ASN A 355 18.24 14.74 -28.22
C ASN A 355 18.91 15.61 -29.28
N LYS A 356 19.27 16.84 -28.91
CA LYS A 356 20.17 17.68 -29.70
C LYS A 356 21.55 17.65 -29.04
N ARG A 357 22.53 17.06 -29.73
CA ARG A 357 23.93 17.13 -29.30
C ARG A 357 24.39 18.58 -29.33
N PHE A 358 25.29 18.94 -28.40
CA PHE A 358 25.84 20.29 -28.32
C PHE A 358 26.42 20.72 -29.68
N ASN A 359 25.82 21.75 -30.25
CA ASN A 359 26.41 22.52 -31.34
C ASN A 359 26.94 23.84 -30.77
N LYS A 360 27.46 24.74 -31.63
CA LYS A 360 28.11 26.01 -31.23
C LYS A 360 27.40 26.82 -30.13
N SER A 361 26.08 26.66 -29.91
CA SER A 361 25.34 27.45 -28.91
C SER A 361 24.27 26.71 -28.12
N LEU A 362 23.67 25.61 -28.61
CA LEU A 362 22.49 25.00 -27.98
C LEU A 362 22.65 23.47 -27.85
N THR A 363 22.37 22.97 -26.65
CA THR A 363 22.11 21.55 -26.38
C THR A 363 20.78 21.43 -25.65
N PHE A 364 20.02 20.38 -25.96
CA PHE A 364 18.81 20.08 -25.22
C PHE A 364 18.44 18.60 -25.29
N ASN A 365 17.71 18.16 -24.27
CA ASN A 365 17.04 16.87 -24.21
C ASN A 365 15.58 17.10 -23.84
N VAL A 366 14.66 16.61 -24.66
CA VAL A 366 13.23 16.50 -24.33
C VAL A 366 12.94 15.02 -24.10
N SER A 367 12.28 14.70 -22.99
CA SER A 367 11.77 13.38 -22.70
C SER A 367 10.28 13.47 -22.36
N TYR A 368 9.44 12.77 -23.11
CA TYR A 368 8.00 12.69 -22.88
C TYR A 368 7.59 11.23 -22.71
N THR A 369 6.83 10.93 -21.67
CA THR A 369 6.24 9.61 -21.43
C THR A 369 4.75 9.76 -21.24
N TRP A 370 3.96 9.08 -22.07
CA TRP A 370 2.53 8.87 -21.86
C TRP A 370 2.30 7.41 -21.49
N SER A 371 1.86 7.12 -20.27
CA SER A 371 1.78 5.75 -19.77
C SER A 371 0.53 5.44 -18.97
N LYS A 372 0.29 4.14 -18.76
CA LYS A 372 -0.76 3.60 -17.90
C LYS A 372 -0.30 2.32 -17.23
N ALA A 373 -0.24 2.33 -15.90
CA ALA A 373 0.02 1.17 -15.04
C ALA A 373 -1.26 0.70 -14.35
N LEU A 374 -1.56 -0.60 -14.41
CA LEU A 374 -2.72 -1.23 -13.77
C LEU A 374 -2.29 -2.48 -13.00
N ASP A 375 -2.87 -2.70 -11.83
CA ASP A 375 -2.61 -3.85 -10.96
C ASP A 375 -3.79 -4.12 -10.00
N TYR A 376 -3.75 -5.25 -9.28
CA TYR A 376 -4.69 -5.53 -8.18
C TYR A 376 -4.29 -4.84 -6.88
N VAL A 377 -3.00 -4.91 -6.52
CA VAL A 377 -2.46 -4.40 -5.26
C VAL A 377 -1.12 -3.73 -5.54
N ASP A 378 -0.85 -2.64 -4.83
CA ASP A 378 0.39 -1.89 -4.99
C ASP A 378 1.47 -2.60 -4.14
N GLY A 379 2.20 -3.55 -4.73
CA GLY A 379 3.25 -4.32 -4.07
C GLY A 379 3.01 -5.83 -4.06
N GLU A 380 3.67 -6.53 -3.14
CA GLU A 380 3.67 -7.98 -3.07
C GLU A 380 2.83 -8.52 -1.90
N GLY A 381 2.06 -9.58 -2.13
CA GLY A 381 1.31 -10.26 -1.07
C GLY A 381 0.10 -9.48 -0.54
N GLY A 382 -0.24 -8.35 -1.15
CA GLY A 382 -1.39 -7.53 -0.76
C GLY A 382 -2.71 -8.31 -0.82
N THR A 383 -3.62 -8.00 0.09
CA THR A 383 -4.89 -8.72 0.22
C THR A 383 -5.96 -8.18 -0.74
N VAL A 384 -6.51 -9.06 -1.57
CA VAL A 384 -7.66 -8.78 -2.44
C VAL A 384 -8.98 -9.14 -1.76
N ASN A 385 -10.09 -8.66 -2.30
CA ASN A 385 -11.41 -8.97 -1.75
C ASN A 385 -11.69 -10.48 -1.79
N ALA A 386 -12.21 -11.02 -0.68
CA ALA A 386 -12.44 -12.46 -0.54
C ALA A 386 -13.74 -12.95 -1.21
N TYR A 387 -14.72 -12.05 -1.43
CA TYR A 387 -16.06 -12.40 -1.92
C TYR A 387 -16.38 -11.84 -3.31
N ILE A 388 -15.82 -10.67 -3.63
CA ILE A 388 -16.02 -10.01 -4.92
C ILE A 388 -14.82 -10.34 -5.80
N ASN A 389 -15.07 -10.61 -7.09
CA ASN A 389 -14.01 -10.91 -8.05
C ASN A 389 -12.92 -9.80 -8.01
N PRO A 390 -11.66 -10.14 -7.69
CA PRO A 390 -10.58 -9.16 -7.63
C PRO A 390 -10.36 -8.38 -8.93
N ARG A 391 -10.73 -8.96 -10.09
CA ARG A 391 -10.64 -8.25 -11.37
C ARG A 391 -11.62 -7.08 -11.47
N GLU A 392 -12.76 -7.18 -10.82
CA GLU A 392 -13.78 -6.12 -10.78
C GLU A 392 -13.50 -5.16 -9.64
N ARG A 393 -13.11 -5.71 -8.48
CA ARG A 393 -12.92 -4.93 -7.27
C ARG A 393 -11.54 -4.29 -7.20
N ASN A 394 -10.48 -5.07 -7.33
CA ASN A 394 -9.12 -4.63 -7.04
C ASN A 394 -8.37 -4.11 -8.28
N TYR A 395 -8.80 -4.41 -9.51
CA TYR A 395 -8.08 -3.94 -10.71
C TYR A 395 -8.31 -2.46 -11.02
N GLY A 396 -7.25 -1.66 -11.01
CA GLY A 396 -7.30 -0.24 -11.34
C GLY A 396 -5.92 0.37 -11.49
N PRO A 397 -5.81 1.70 -11.66
CA PRO A 397 -4.53 2.40 -11.66
C PRO A 397 -3.66 2.01 -10.46
N ALA A 398 -2.43 1.62 -10.73
CA ALA A 398 -1.41 1.41 -9.71
C ALA A 398 -1.11 2.74 -9.00
N GLY A 399 -0.82 2.76 -7.70
CA GLY A 399 -0.51 4.02 -6.98
C GLY A 399 0.70 4.80 -7.54
N PHE A 400 1.59 4.10 -8.23
CA PHE A 400 2.74 4.67 -8.94
C PHE A 400 2.47 5.02 -10.41
N ASP A 401 1.25 4.84 -10.92
CA ASP A 401 0.86 5.28 -12.27
C ASP A 401 1.09 6.79 -12.42
N ARG A 402 1.74 7.19 -13.51
CA ARG A 402 1.86 8.60 -13.92
C ARG A 402 1.50 8.66 -15.39
N ARG A 403 0.35 9.27 -15.67
CA ARG A 403 -0.21 9.30 -17.03
C ARG A 403 0.70 10.03 -17.99
N GLN A 404 1.16 11.23 -17.66
CA GLN A 404 2.05 11.99 -18.52
C GLN A 404 3.20 12.57 -17.71
N ILE A 405 4.41 12.46 -18.24
CA ILE A 405 5.62 13.09 -17.73
C ILE A 405 6.33 13.74 -18.91
N PHE A 406 6.61 15.03 -18.82
CA PHE A 406 7.40 15.80 -19.76
C PHE A 406 8.56 16.43 -19.01
N ILE A 407 9.77 16.24 -19.52
CA ILE A 407 10.99 16.84 -19.00
C ILE A 407 11.73 17.50 -20.17
N PHE A 408 12.10 18.76 -20.00
CA PHE A 408 12.92 19.50 -20.96
C PHE A 408 14.15 20.06 -20.27
N ASN A 409 15.30 19.52 -20.63
CA ASN A 409 16.61 19.97 -20.18
C ASN A 409 17.26 20.77 -21.30
N TYR A 410 17.77 21.96 -21.01
CA TYR A 410 18.41 22.80 -22.01
C TYR A 410 19.60 23.57 -21.44
N THR A 411 20.59 23.81 -22.31
CA THR A 411 21.68 24.76 -22.07
C THR A 411 21.92 25.52 -23.37
N TYR A 412 21.84 26.85 -23.28
CA TYR A 412 21.96 27.77 -24.39
C TYR A 412 23.00 28.85 -24.09
N ASN A 413 24.13 28.79 -24.79
CA ASN A 413 25.12 29.87 -24.80
C ASN A 413 24.56 30.99 -25.69
N LEU A 414 24.23 32.12 -25.06
CA LEU A 414 23.69 33.27 -25.75
C LEU A 414 24.72 33.84 -26.73
N PRO A 415 24.29 34.34 -27.91
CA PRO A 415 25.19 34.98 -28.85
C PRO A 415 25.91 36.19 -28.24
N ASN A 416 27.14 36.43 -28.67
CA ASN A 416 27.88 37.63 -28.27
C ASN A 416 27.27 38.87 -28.93
N PHE A 417 26.48 39.62 -28.16
CA PHE A 417 25.77 40.81 -28.63
C PHE A 417 26.67 42.05 -28.74
N SER A 418 27.90 42.03 -28.21
CA SER A 418 28.86 43.14 -28.33
C SER A 418 29.13 43.56 -29.78
N ASN A 419 29.06 42.61 -30.73
CA ASN A 419 29.25 42.89 -32.16
C ASN A 419 28.13 43.73 -32.78
N ARG A 420 26.94 43.79 -32.17
CA ARG A 420 25.78 44.54 -32.68
C ARG A 420 25.57 45.91 -32.02
N PHE A 421 26.05 46.08 -30.79
CA PHE A 421 25.82 47.31 -29.99
C PHE A 421 27.09 48.16 -29.79
N GLY A 422 28.10 47.95 -30.63
CA GLY A 422 29.39 48.66 -30.61
C GLY A 422 30.47 47.86 -29.87
N LYS A 423 31.64 47.69 -30.49
CA LYS A 423 32.77 46.92 -29.94
C LYS A 423 33.60 47.78 -28.99
N ASN A 424 33.16 47.93 -27.74
CA ASN A 424 33.98 48.51 -26.68
C ASN A 424 34.15 47.51 -25.51
N PRO A 425 35.14 47.70 -24.62
CA PRO A 425 35.37 46.76 -23.53
C PRO A 425 34.14 46.56 -22.64
N PHE A 426 33.38 47.62 -22.39
CA PHE A 426 32.17 47.57 -21.58
C PHE A 426 31.08 46.69 -22.20
N THR A 427 30.78 46.86 -23.49
CA THR A 427 29.77 46.05 -24.20
C THR A 427 30.20 44.58 -24.29
N LYS A 428 31.50 44.30 -24.46
CA LYS A 428 32.04 42.93 -24.39
C LYS A 428 31.82 42.30 -23.01
N TYR A 429 32.17 42.99 -21.94
CA TYR A 429 31.98 42.47 -20.58
C TYR A 429 30.51 42.36 -20.18
N ALA A 430 29.64 43.30 -20.59
CA ALA A 430 28.24 43.31 -20.21
C ALA A 430 27.40 42.32 -21.04
N LEU A 431 27.64 42.21 -22.35
CA LEU A 431 26.72 41.54 -23.27
C LEU A 431 27.16 40.14 -23.76
N ASP A 432 28.42 39.74 -23.54
CA ASP A 432 28.94 38.44 -24.04
C ASP A 432 29.11 37.40 -22.93
N GLY A 433 29.19 36.10 -23.27
CA GLY A 433 29.48 35.05 -22.28
C GLY A 433 28.32 34.69 -21.34
N TRP A 434 27.08 35.02 -21.73
CA TRP A 434 25.89 34.58 -21.02
C TRP A 434 25.51 33.15 -21.42
N GLU A 435 25.12 32.34 -20.44
CA GLU A 435 24.66 30.96 -20.63
C GLU A 435 23.36 30.79 -19.84
N LEU A 436 22.31 30.32 -20.52
CA LEU A 436 21.02 30.01 -19.94
C LEU A 436 20.88 28.49 -19.84
N SER A 437 20.60 27.96 -18.66
CA SER A 437 20.30 26.54 -18.47
C SER A 437 18.98 26.38 -17.71
N GLY A 438 18.32 25.24 -17.90
CA GLY A 438 17.13 24.94 -17.13
C GLY A 438 16.64 23.52 -17.28
N VAL A 439 15.79 23.16 -16.33
CA VAL A 439 15.02 21.91 -16.30
C VAL A 439 13.57 22.27 -16.09
N THR A 440 12.74 21.95 -17.07
CA THR A 440 11.29 22.10 -16.99
C THR A 440 10.68 20.71 -16.81
N THR A 441 9.84 20.55 -15.79
CA THR A 441 9.13 19.29 -15.54
C THR A 441 7.64 19.54 -15.48
N PHE A 442 6.88 18.83 -16.30
CA PHE A 442 5.43 18.72 -16.20
C PHE A 442 5.05 17.28 -15.98
N GLN A 443 4.22 17.01 -14.98
CA GLN A 443 3.79 15.65 -14.69
C GLN A 443 2.35 15.64 -14.20
N THR A 444 1.55 14.68 -14.64
CA THR A 444 0.21 14.44 -14.08
C THR A 444 0.32 13.91 -12.65
N GLY A 445 -0.63 14.25 -11.79
CA GLY A 445 -0.63 13.77 -10.41
C GLY A 445 -0.78 12.26 -10.30
N SER A 446 -0.50 11.75 -9.11
CA SER A 446 -0.68 10.35 -8.76
C SER A 446 -2.15 9.96 -8.61
N PRO A 447 -2.53 8.73 -8.97
CA PRO A 447 -3.83 8.19 -8.60
C PRO A 447 -4.03 8.17 -7.08
N VAL A 448 -5.27 8.29 -6.63
CA VAL A 448 -5.63 8.29 -5.22
C VAL A 448 -6.95 7.55 -4.99
N THR A 449 -7.04 6.85 -3.87
CA THR A 449 -8.29 6.26 -3.38
C THR A 449 -8.96 7.24 -2.42
N ILE A 450 -10.28 7.38 -2.57
CA ILE A 450 -11.10 8.20 -1.68
C ILE A 450 -11.57 7.35 -0.50
N GLY A 451 -11.32 7.86 0.72
CA GLY A 451 -11.81 7.23 1.95
C GLY A 451 -13.32 7.39 2.09
N CYS A 452 -13.99 6.36 2.60
CA CYS A 452 -15.42 6.34 2.83
C CYS A 452 -15.71 5.95 4.28
N ASN A 453 -15.67 6.92 5.20
CA ASN A 453 -15.82 6.63 6.63
C ASN A 453 -16.88 7.54 7.28
N PRO A 454 -18.05 7.03 7.67
CA PRO A 454 -18.98 7.81 8.47
C PRO A 454 -18.42 8.05 9.89
N PRO A 455 -18.82 9.13 10.57
CA PRO A 455 -18.52 9.38 11.96
C PRO A 455 -19.22 8.33 12.83
N GLY A 456 -18.64 8.07 14.00
CA GLY A 456 -19.21 7.12 14.97
C GLY A 456 -18.87 5.65 14.72
N GLY A 457 -17.99 5.34 13.75
CA GLY A 457 -17.51 3.97 13.54
C GLY A 457 -18.61 3.00 13.08
N ILE A 458 -19.60 3.51 12.35
CA ILE A 458 -20.71 2.71 11.83
C ILE A 458 -20.15 1.59 10.95
N ASP A 459 -20.57 0.37 11.24
CA ASP A 459 -20.28 -0.79 10.41
C ASP A 459 -21.02 -0.66 9.07
N LEU A 460 -20.26 -0.43 7.99
CA LEU A 460 -20.79 -0.26 6.65
C LEU A 460 -21.11 -1.59 5.98
N THR A 461 -20.24 -2.57 6.17
CA THR A 461 -20.24 -3.80 5.38
C THR A 461 -20.96 -4.94 6.08
N GLY A 462 -21.14 -4.83 7.39
CA GLY A 462 -21.60 -5.92 8.23
C GLY A 462 -20.55 -7.03 8.32
N ALA A 463 -19.30 -6.75 7.96
CA ALA A 463 -18.27 -7.75 7.72
C ALA A 463 -16.88 -7.26 8.14
N THR A 464 -16.01 -8.21 8.47
CA THR A 464 -14.63 -7.96 8.88
C THR A 464 -13.67 -8.99 8.30
N GLY A 465 -12.39 -8.66 8.40
CA GLY A 465 -11.26 -9.45 7.94
C GLY A 465 -10.52 -8.78 6.81
N ALA A 466 -9.24 -9.15 6.64
CA ALA A 466 -8.40 -8.62 5.58
C ALA A 466 -9.05 -8.75 4.19
N GLY A 467 -8.95 -7.70 3.38
CA GLY A 467 -9.54 -7.62 2.04
C GLY A 467 -11.02 -7.21 2.02
N ILE A 468 -11.71 -7.14 3.16
CA ILE A 468 -13.08 -6.64 3.23
C ILE A 468 -13.09 -5.12 3.11
N ASP A 469 -13.66 -4.73 1.98
CA ASP A 469 -13.88 -3.42 1.40
C ASP A 469 -15.14 -2.62 1.70
N SER A 470 -15.06 -1.31 1.97
CA SER A 470 -16.12 -0.36 1.60
C SER A 470 -15.55 0.75 0.73
N ARG A 471 -16.34 1.23 -0.23
CA ARG A 471 -15.93 2.27 -1.19
C ARG A 471 -17.04 3.27 -1.42
N CYS A 472 -16.71 4.54 -1.59
CA CYS A 472 -17.71 5.55 -1.93
C CYS A 472 -18.53 5.16 -3.16
N VAL A 473 -19.74 5.70 -3.25
CA VAL A 473 -20.57 5.71 -4.44
C VAL A 473 -20.32 7.00 -5.22
N PHE A 474 -20.04 6.89 -6.51
CA PHE A 474 -19.99 8.05 -7.41
C PHE A 474 -21.40 8.50 -7.82
N LEU A 475 -21.68 9.79 -7.64
CA LEU A 475 -22.96 10.41 -8.02
C LEU A 475 -22.86 11.31 -9.26
N GLY A 476 -21.67 11.80 -9.58
CA GLY A 476 -21.46 12.75 -10.68
C GLY A 476 -19.97 13.00 -10.95
N ASN A 477 -19.65 14.06 -11.70
CA ASN A 477 -18.27 14.41 -12.03
C ASN A 477 -17.51 14.90 -10.78
N PRO A 478 -16.48 14.17 -10.31
CA PRO A 478 -15.74 14.54 -9.11
C PRO A 478 -14.80 15.72 -9.30
N TYR A 479 -14.57 16.19 -10.53
CA TYR A 479 -13.72 17.36 -10.80
C TYR A 479 -14.51 18.66 -11.04
N ASP A 480 -15.84 18.59 -11.04
CA ASP A 480 -16.67 19.79 -11.23
C ASP A 480 -16.87 20.52 -9.91
N THR A 481 -16.07 21.56 -9.66
CA THR A 481 -16.12 22.38 -8.44
C THR A 481 -16.95 23.66 -8.60
N SER A 482 -17.62 23.85 -9.74
CA SER A 482 -18.32 25.10 -10.09
C SER A 482 -19.44 25.49 -9.11
N GLY A 483 -20.03 24.51 -8.40
CA GLY A 483 -21.06 24.72 -7.40
C GLY A 483 -20.56 24.94 -5.96
N LEU A 484 -19.24 25.02 -5.75
CA LEU A 484 -18.65 25.17 -4.41
C LEU A 484 -18.29 26.62 -4.12
N THR A 485 -18.50 27.05 -2.86
CA THR A 485 -17.87 28.26 -2.33
C THR A 485 -16.36 28.07 -2.33
N ASP A 486 -15.60 29.06 -2.81
CA ASP A 486 -14.14 28.99 -2.98
C ASP A 486 -13.66 27.83 -3.86
N GLN A 487 -14.34 27.60 -4.99
CA GLN A 487 -14.06 26.55 -5.98
C GLN A 487 -12.58 26.33 -6.34
N ASN A 488 -11.74 27.38 -6.29
CA ASN A 488 -10.31 27.33 -6.60
C ASN A 488 -9.47 26.62 -5.52
N MET A 489 -10.03 26.37 -4.34
CA MET A 489 -9.38 25.64 -3.26
C MET A 489 -9.60 24.13 -3.34
N PHE A 490 -10.51 23.68 -4.22
CA PHE A 490 -10.91 22.28 -4.35
C PHE A 490 -10.34 21.63 -5.60
N ARG A 491 -9.80 20.43 -5.42
CA ARG A 491 -9.50 19.48 -6.50
C ARG A 491 -10.68 18.56 -6.77
N PHE A 492 -11.41 18.16 -5.74
CA PHE A 492 -12.54 17.24 -5.84
C PHE A 492 -13.82 17.86 -5.30
N ASN A 493 -14.94 17.59 -5.97
CA ASN A 493 -16.26 17.96 -5.53
C ASN A 493 -16.78 16.99 -4.46
N PRO A 494 -16.98 17.42 -3.20
CA PRO A 494 -17.52 16.56 -2.15
C PRO A 494 -18.92 16.03 -2.48
N ASN A 495 -19.74 16.78 -3.23
CA ASN A 495 -21.10 16.38 -3.60
C ASN A 495 -21.13 15.24 -4.65
N ALA A 496 -19.98 14.90 -5.25
CA ALA A 496 -19.87 13.78 -6.17
C ALA A 496 -19.75 12.41 -5.48
N PHE A 497 -19.66 12.39 -4.14
CA PHE A 497 -19.44 11.16 -3.35
C PHE A 497 -20.50 10.95 -2.29
N LYS A 498 -20.76 9.67 -2.04
CA LYS A 498 -21.67 9.21 -1.00
C LYS A 498 -21.18 7.91 -0.35
N VAL A 499 -21.56 7.64 0.89
CA VAL A 499 -21.37 6.34 1.53
C VAL A 499 -22.26 5.26 0.89
N PRO A 500 -21.73 4.06 0.58
CA PRO A 500 -22.56 2.94 0.15
C PRO A 500 -23.33 2.43 1.36
N PHE A 501 -24.64 2.62 1.39
CA PHE A 501 -25.46 2.06 2.47
C PHE A 501 -26.84 1.69 1.95
N SER A 502 -27.27 0.46 2.23
CA SER A 502 -28.63 -0.01 1.98
C SER A 502 -29.31 -0.38 3.30
N SER A 503 -30.58 0.00 3.42
CA SER A 503 -31.62 -0.47 4.36
C SER A 503 -31.19 -1.56 5.35
N GLY A 504 -30.93 -1.12 6.58
CA GLY A 504 -30.57 -1.91 7.77
C GLY A 504 -30.27 -0.98 8.95
N ALA A 505 -29.72 0.21 8.65
CA ALA A 505 -29.57 1.37 9.53
C ALA A 505 -30.38 2.61 9.05
N GLY A 506 -31.43 2.42 8.24
CA GLY A 506 -32.43 3.48 7.97
C GLY A 506 -32.24 4.38 6.73
N ILE A 507 -31.39 4.04 5.75
CA ILE A 507 -31.25 4.82 4.50
C ILE A 507 -31.58 3.98 3.25
N THR A 508 -32.45 4.49 2.38
CA THR A 508 -33.12 3.72 1.30
C THR A 508 -32.73 4.07 -0.14
N ASN A 509 -31.71 4.89 -0.42
CA ASN A 509 -31.54 5.47 -1.77
C ASN A 509 -30.15 5.34 -2.40
N CYS A 510 -29.75 4.15 -2.89
CA CYS A 510 -28.70 4.05 -3.93
C CYS A 510 -28.75 2.79 -4.82
N GLY A 511 -29.89 2.10 -4.91
CA GLY A 511 -30.08 0.98 -5.82
C GLY A 511 -29.19 -0.25 -5.52
N ALA A 512 -29.02 -1.12 -6.51
CA ALA A 512 -28.28 -2.41 -6.37
C ALA A 512 -26.79 -2.26 -6.01
N ALA A 513 -26.19 -1.08 -6.18
CA ALA A 513 -24.78 -0.80 -5.89
C ALA A 513 -24.46 -0.64 -4.38
N CYS A 514 -25.47 -0.72 -3.51
CA CYS A 514 -25.35 -0.43 -2.08
C CYS A 514 -25.58 -1.61 -1.14
N VAL A 515 -25.73 -2.82 -1.68
CA VAL A 515 -25.92 -4.03 -0.87
C VAL A 515 -24.73 -4.19 0.08
N ASN A 516 -25.01 -4.22 1.39
CA ASN A 516 -24.02 -4.43 2.45
C ASN A 516 -22.78 -3.51 2.33
N GLY A 517 -22.99 -2.24 1.99
CA GLY A 517 -21.96 -1.20 2.03
C GLY A 517 -20.72 -1.42 1.15
N VAL A 518 -20.85 -2.15 0.05
CA VAL A 518 -19.74 -2.44 -0.87
C VAL A 518 -19.33 -1.22 -1.70
N GLY A 519 -20.29 -0.53 -2.31
CA GLY A 519 -20.07 0.65 -3.17
C GLY A 519 -19.43 0.37 -4.52
N ASN A 520 -19.26 1.41 -5.36
CA ASN A 520 -18.94 1.28 -6.79
C ASN A 520 -17.67 2.02 -7.26
N LEU A 521 -17.01 2.80 -6.39
CA LEU A 521 -15.76 3.46 -6.75
C LEU A 521 -14.70 2.42 -7.17
N SER A 522 -14.03 2.64 -8.29
CA SER A 522 -12.92 1.78 -8.73
C SER A 522 -11.65 2.10 -7.94
N LYS A 523 -10.71 1.15 -7.88
CA LYS A 523 -9.40 1.37 -7.24
C LYS A 523 -8.74 2.60 -7.86
N ASN A 524 -8.27 3.53 -7.03
CA ASN A 524 -7.42 4.66 -7.46
C ASN A 524 -7.94 5.43 -8.70
N SER A 525 -9.26 5.60 -8.86
CA SER A 525 -9.83 6.15 -10.10
C SER A 525 -9.66 7.67 -10.25
N LEU A 526 -9.23 8.36 -9.20
CA LEU A 526 -9.04 9.82 -9.18
C LEU A 526 -7.57 10.19 -9.15
N TYR A 527 -7.26 11.40 -9.61
CA TYR A 527 -5.89 11.87 -9.75
C TYR A 527 -5.68 13.17 -8.98
N LEU A 528 -4.63 13.15 -8.16
CA LEU A 528 -4.10 14.33 -7.49
C LEU A 528 -3.64 15.38 -8.52
N PRO A 529 -3.33 16.61 -8.07
CA PRO A 529 -2.81 17.66 -8.92
C PRO A 529 -1.47 17.28 -9.53
N GLY A 530 -1.21 17.82 -10.71
CA GLY A 530 0.07 17.64 -11.39
C GLY A 530 1.15 18.57 -10.88
N LEU A 531 2.37 18.29 -11.32
CA LEU A 531 3.54 19.13 -11.13
C LEU A 531 3.77 20.00 -12.37
N ASN A 532 4.07 21.27 -12.17
CA ASN A 532 4.46 22.25 -13.19
C ASN A 532 5.63 23.05 -12.62
N ASN A 533 6.84 22.59 -12.89
CA ASN A 533 8.06 23.13 -12.30
C ASN A 533 9.04 23.64 -13.36
N TRP A 534 9.60 24.81 -13.08
CA TRP A 534 10.59 25.50 -13.92
C TRP A 534 11.79 25.87 -13.07
N ASP A 535 12.88 25.14 -13.25
CA ASP A 535 14.15 25.46 -12.62
C ASP A 535 15.06 26.07 -13.68
N ILE A 536 15.48 27.32 -13.48
CA ILE A 536 16.20 28.12 -14.47
C ILE A 536 17.47 28.67 -13.84
N ALA A 537 18.59 28.52 -14.52
CA ALA A 537 19.88 29.07 -14.16
C ALA A 537 20.40 30.01 -15.25
N LEU A 538 20.87 31.19 -14.84
CA LEU A 538 21.57 32.13 -15.70
C LEU A 538 23.01 32.28 -15.21
N PHE A 539 23.94 32.00 -16.11
CA PHE A 539 25.37 32.11 -15.86
C PHE A 539 25.96 33.24 -16.70
N LYS A 540 26.89 33.98 -16.11
CA LYS A 540 27.71 34.97 -16.78
C LYS A 540 29.17 34.58 -16.63
N ASN A 541 29.80 34.20 -17.73
CA ASN A 541 31.20 33.82 -17.81
C ASN A 541 32.05 35.01 -18.25
N ILE A 542 32.89 35.52 -17.36
CA ILE A 542 33.82 36.61 -17.62
C ILE A 542 35.23 36.02 -17.75
N PRO A 543 35.82 35.96 -18.96
CA PRO A 543 37.18 35.46 -19.14
C PRO A 543 38.19 36.39 -18.46
N LEU A 544 39.19 35.82 -17.80
CA LEU A 544 40.26 36.53 -17.09
C LEU A 544 41.58 36.36 -17.85
N GLY A 545 41.88 37.32 -18.72
CA GLY A 545 43.06 37.32 -19.59
C GLY A 545 42.82 36.60 -20.92
N ASN A 546 43.91 36.16 -21.56
CA ASN A 546 43.87 35.57 -22.91
C ASN A 546 43.67 34.05 -22.91
N SER A 547 43.67 33.39 -21.74
CA SER A 547 43.42 31.95 -21.62
C SER A 547 41.93 31.67 -21.41
N GLU A 548 41.37 30.72 -22.15
CA GLU A 548 39.98 30.26 -21.96
C GLU A 548 39.77 29.50 -20.65
N THR A 549 40.85 29.11 -19.95
CA THR A 549 40.78 28.33 -18.69
C THR A 549 40.44 29.18 -17.48
N ARG A 550 40.86 30.47 -17.46
CA ARG A 550 40.67 31.36 -16.31
C ARG A 550 39.41 32.19 -16.52
N ARG A 551 38.38 31.99 -15.70
CA ARG A 551 37.13 32.76 -15.78
C ARG A 551 36.49 32.99 -14.42
N LEU A 552 35.88 34.16 -14.28
CA LEU A 552 34.95 34.45 -13.19
C LEU A 552 33.53 34.16 -13.67
N GLN A 553 32.81 33.29 -12.98
CA GLN A 553 31.44 32.93 -13.30
C GLN A 553 30.48 33.44 -12.24
N PHE A 554 29.58 34.34 -12.62
CA PHE A 554 28.44 34.72 -11.81
C PHE A 554 27.26 33.81 -12.14
N ARG A 555 26.52 33.39 -11.12
CA ARG A 555 25.43 32.42 -11.23
C ARG A 555 24.19 32.95 -10.52
N VAL A 556 23.04 32.85 -11.20
CA VAL A 556 21.73 33.05 -10.60
C VAL A 556 20.89 31.84 -10.95
N GLU A 557 20.52 31.08 -9.93
CA GLU A 557 19.72 29.86 -10.07
C GLU A 557 18.38 30.08 -9.37
N GLY A 558 17.28 29.88 -10.08
CA GLY A 558 15.92 30.00 -9.56
C GLY A 558 15.20 28.68 -9.67
N PHE A 559 14.79 28.12 -8.53
CA PHE A 559 13.94 26.93 -8.43
C PHE A 559 12.49 27.36 -8.32
N ASN A 560 11.60 26.76 -9.10
CA ASN A 560 10.24 27.27 -9.33
C ASN A 560 10.27 28.76 -9.73
N PHE A 561 11.01 29.08 -10.79
CA PHE A 561 11.35 30.44 -11.21
C PHE A 561 10.14 31.38 -11.35
N PHE A 562 9.04 30.87 -11.92
CA PHE A 562 7.78 31.63 -12.09
C PHE A 562 6.91 31.69 -10.82
N ASN A 563 7.33 31.06 -9.73
CA ASN A 563 6.61 31.00 -8.46
C ASN A 563 5.17 30.46 -8.62
N HIS A 564 4.99 29.45 -9.46
CA HIS A 564 3.69 28.80 -9.64
C HIS A 564 3.43 27.85 -8.46
N THR A 565 2.28 27.98 -7.80
CA THR A 565 1.91 27.08 -6.70
C THR A 565 1.67 25.67 -7.25
N GLN A 566 2.40 24.69 -6.72
CA GLN A 566 2.26 23.29 -7.10
C GLN A 566 1.67 22.52 -5.93
N TYR A 567 0.39 22.19 -5.99
CA TYR A 567 -0.25 21.40 -4.94
C TYR A 567 0.24 19.95 -4.98
N THR A 568 0.62 19.43 -3.82
CA THR A 568 1.14 18.06 -3.66
C THR A 568 0.19 17.16 -2.89
N GLY A 569 -0.85 17.73 -2.28
CA GLY A 569 -1.82 17.01 -1.46
C GLY A 569 -3.23 17.55 -1.60
N VAL A 570 -4.18 16.64 -1.41
CA VAL A 570 -5.62 16.92 -1.34
C VAL A 570 -6.17 16.10 -0.18
N ALA A 571 -7.07 16.69 0.61
CA ALA A 571 -7.74 15.96 1.68
C ALA A 571 -8.73 14.95 1.10
N THR A 572 -8.46 13.66 1.26
CA THR A 572 -9.31 12.56 0.77
C THR A 572 -10.02 11.79 1.87
N GLY A 573 -9.79 12.15 3.14
CA GLY A 573 -10.49 11.63 4.31
C GLY A 573 -11.72 12.48 4.62
N GLY A 574 -12.85 12.15 4.02
CA GLY A 574 -14.13 12.83 4.31
C GLY A 574 -14.86 12.14 5.46
N SER A 575 -15.42 12.92 6.39
CA SER A 575 -16.47 12.42 7.31
C SER A 575 -17.80 12.50 6.58
N PHE A 576 -18.69 11.53 6.76
CA PHE A 576 -19.97 11.48 6.03
C PHE A 576 -21.17 11.48 6.96
N ASN A 577 -22.23 12.24 6.67
CA ASN A 577 -23.41 12.28 7.51
C ASN A 577 -24.06 10.90 7.58
N ALA A 578 -24.24 10.40 8.81
CA ALA A 578 -24.76 9.06 9.08
C ALA A 578 -26.22 8.87 8.62
N SER A 579 -26.99 9.95 8.41
CA SER A 579 -28.41 9.93 8.04
C SER A 579 -28.66 10.01 6.53
N ASN A 580 -27.75 10.58 5.74
CA ASN A 580 -27.93 10.69 4.29
C ASN A 580 -26.71 10.23 3.46
N GLY A 581 -25.59 9.92 4.12
CA GLY A 581 -24.37 9.41 3.50
C GLY A 581 -23.58 10.45 2.71
N VAL A 582 -23.88 11.74 2.82
CA VAL A 582 -23.19 12.84 2.11
C VAL A 582 -22.02 13.36 2.96
N ILE A 583 -20.95 13.85 2.33
CA ILE A 583 -19.79 14.39 3.05
C ILE A 583 -20.18 15.57 3.96
N ILE A 584 -19.67 15.54 5.19
CA ILE A 584 -19.63 16.65 6.14
C ILE A 584 -18.27 17.32 6.00
N ASN A 585 -18.24 18.45 5.30
CA ASN A 585 -17.03 19.26 5.17
C ASN A 585 -16.75 20.18 6.37
N LYS A 586 -17.72 20.30 7.29
CA LYS A 586 -17.56 21.14 8.50
C LYS A 586 -16.83 20.36 9.61
N PRO A 587 -15.93 21.01 10.37
CA PRO A 587 -15.27 20.35 11.50
C PRO A 587 -16.34 19.94 12.51
N THR A 588 -16.15 18.77 13.14
CA THR A 588 -17.04 18.33 14.21
C THR A 588 -16.93 19.31 15.39
N ALA A 589 -18.00 19.44 16.19
CA ALA A 589 -17.99 20.31 17.37
C ALA A 589 -16.83 19.99 18.34
N ALA A 590 -16.43 18.71 18.43
CA ALA A 590 -15.29 18.27 19.22
C ALA A 590 -13.93 18.74 18.64
N ALA A 591 -13.77 18.74 17.31
CA ALA A 591 -12.57 19.26 16.65
C ALA A 591 -12.47 20.79 16.80
N LEU A 592 -13.60 21.50 16.68
CA LEU A 592 -13.70 22.94 16.97
C LEU A 592 -13.36 23.26 18.44
N ALA A 593 -13.80 22.42 19.38
CA ALA A 593 -13.51 22.61 20.80
C ALA A 593 -12.02 22.38 21.13
N ALA A 594 -11.38 21.41 20.47
CA ALA A 594 -9.96 21.12 20.64
C ALA A 594 -9.04 22.12 19.92
N ASN A 595 -9.50 22.67 18.80
CA ASN A 595 -8.79 23.73 18.07
C ASN A 595 -9.80 24.71 17.44
N PRO A 596 -10.11 25.82 18.12
CA PRO A 596 -11.03 26.84 17.63
C PRO A 596 -10.60 27.47 16.31
N ALA A 597 -9.30 27.40 15.94
CA ALA A 597 -8.80 27.88 14.65
C ALA A 597 -9.31 27.04 13.46
N LEU A 598 -9.78 25.81 13.68
CA LEU A 598 -10.47 25.01 12.66
C LEU A 598 -11.81 25.63 12.23
N ALA A 599 -12.36 26.56 13.03
CA ALA A 599 -13.52 27.36 12.61
C ALA A 599 -13.20 28.31 11.46
N GLN A 600 -11.93 28.73 11.33
CA GLN A 600 -11.52 29.76 10.38
C GLN A 600 -11.07 29.19 9.03
N ASN A 601 -10.63 27.92 8.97
CA ASN A 601 -10.33 27.18 7.73
C ASN A 601 -10.29 25.66 8.01
N PRO A 602 -11.44 24.97 8.05
CA PRO A 602 -11.45 23.51 8.07
C PRO A 602 -10.81 23.02 6.78
N ILE A 603 -9.81 22.14 6.84
CA ILE A 603 -9.39 21.43 5.63
C ILE A 603 -10.53 20.49 5.26
N GLU A 604 -11.26 20.85 4.22
CA GLU A 604 -12.44 20.14 3.78
C GLU A 604 -12.08 18.99 2.82
N PHE A 605 -12.95 17.98 2.71
CA PHE A 605 -12.74 16.94 1.72
C PHE A 605 -12.65 17.54 0.32
N GLY A 606 -11.67 17.09 -0.45
CA GLY A 606 -11.41 17.56 -1.80
C GLY A 606 -10.61 18.86 -1.88
N GLN A 607 -10.33 19.52 -0.75
CA GLN A 607 -9.53 20.74 -0.70
C GLN A 607 -8.02 20.44 -0.78
N PHE A 608 -7.25 21.33 -1.39
CA PHE A 608 -5.78 21.24 -1.34
C PHE A 608 -5.28 21.42 0.09
N ASN A 609 -4.38 20.56 0.55
CA ASN A 609 -3.84 20.59 1.91
C ASN A 609 -2.31 20.58 2.00
N ALA A 610 -1.62 20.52 0.85
CA ALA A 610 -0.17 20.61 0.78
C ALA A 610 0.27 21.19 -0.57
N ALA A 611 1.41 21.87 -0.56
CA ALA A 611 2.06 22.42 -1.74
C ALA A 611 3.58 22.25 -1.68
N ALA A 612 4.23 22.25 -2.84
CA ALA A 612 5.68 22.28 -2.95
C ALA A 612 6.27 23.58 -2.37
N PRO A 613 7.58 23.61 -2.03
CA PRO A 613 8.24 24.81 -1.55
C PRO A 613 8.06 26.01 -2.49
N SER A 614 8.04 27.21 -1.90
CA SER A 614 8.04 28.46 -2.64
C SER A 614 9.31 28.64 -3.47
N ARG A 615 9.28 29.60 -4.39
CA ARG A 615 10.44 29.94 -5.23
C ARG A 615 11.68 30.20 -4.39
N ARG A 616 12.80 29.59 -4.79
CA ARG A 616 14.11 29.79 -4.15
C ARG A 616 15.10 30.32 -5.18
N PHE A 617 15.83 31.36 -4.80
CA PHE A 617 16.97 31.84 -5.58
C PHE A 617 18.27 31.54 -4.87
N GLN A 618 19.26 31.12 -5.65
CA GLN A 618 20.64 30.99 -5.22
C GLN A 618 21.49 31.88 -6.13
N VAL A 619 22.38 32.64 -5.51
CA VAL A 619 23.35 33.48 -6.22
C VAL A 619 24.74 33.01 -5.82
N GLY A 620 25.59 32.80 -6.80
CA GLY A 620 26.94 32.28 -6.58
C GLY A 620 27.96 33.00 -7.43
N LEU A 621 29.17 33.12 -6.90
CA LEU A 621 30.35 33.57 -7.63
C LEU A 621 31.39 32.46 -7.58
N LYS A 622 31.87 32.02 -8.74
CA LYS A 622 32.87 30.96 -8.84
C LYS A 622 34.05 31.42 -9.68
N LEU A 623 35.26 31.26 -9.16
CA LEU A 623 36.50 31.47 -9.88
C LEU A 623 37.00 30.13 -10.41
N TYR A 624 37.26 30.07 -11.72
CA TYR A 624 37.92 28.96 -12.39
C TYR A 624 39.34 29.41 -12.72
N PHE A 625 40.34 28.59 -12.37
CA PHE A 625 41.76 28.87 -12.59
C PHE A 625 42.43 27.73 -13.36
#